data_AF-Q2JNS3-F1
#
_entry.id   AF-Q2JNS3-F1
#
_cell.length_a   1.000
_cell.length_b   1.000
_cell.length_c   1.000
_cell.angle_alpha   90.00
_cell.angle_beta   90.00
_cell.angle_gamma   90.00
#
_symmetry.space_group_name_H-M   'P 1'
#
loop_
_entity.id
_entity.type
_entity.pdbx_description
1 polymer ?
#
loop_
_entity_poly.entity_id
_entity_poly.type
_entity_poly.pdbx_seq_one_letter_code
_entity_poly.pdbx_strand_id
1 'polypeptide(L)'
;MTFATSEITSEQELKIQRQIRLAEDDLVARIQAALDNFRGLNRLEEAQYRNLLHVAASTESSEVIKNFLRYQVGRGDKWGRGKDSLAEAIIKDIDNWIHQRAIAIAREAGIERASPKVNEIKIDLIRRYLGYGARYLKYKREGGGS
;
A
#
# COMPACT_ATOMS: atom_id res chain seq x y z
N MET A 1 35.68 4.06 -6.00
CA MET A 1 34.98 4.73 -4.88
C MET A 1 33.81 3.87 -4.48
N THR A 2 33.98 3.09 -3.41
CA THR A 2 32.92 2.26 -2.85
C THR A 2 32.04 3.20 -2.03
N PHE A 3 30.83 3.50 -2.49
CA PHE A 3 29.85 4.18 -1.64
C PHE A 3 29.53 3.21 -0.51
N ALA A 4 30.02 3.51 0.69
CA ALA A 4 29.57 2.82 1.88
C ALA A 4 28.08 3.11 2.01
N THR A 5 27.24 2.12 1.70
CA THR A 5 25.86 2.11 2.17
C THR A 5 25.96 2.22 3.68
N SER A 6 25.62 3.37 4.25
CA SER A 6 25.61 3.49 5.71
C SER A 6 24.59 2.50 6.25
N GLU A 7 25.08 1.47 6.93
CA GLU A 7 24.21 0.50 7.60
C GLU A 7 23.34 1.25 8.61
N ILE A 8 22.03 1.05 8.51
CA ILE A 8 21.07 1.67 9.43
C ILE A 8 21.25 1.07 10.81
N THR A 9 21.36 1.92 11.81
CA THR A 9 21.57 1.48 13.19
C THR A 9 20.31 0.81 13.75
N SER A 10 20.48 -0.04 14.77
CA SER A 10 19.34 -0.67 15.45
C SER A 10 18.38 0.36 16.07
N GLU A 11 18.88 1.51 16.53
CA GLU A 11 18.04 2.59 17.05
C GLU A 11 17.14 3.19 15.96
N GLN A 12 17.70 3.41 14.76
CA GLN A 12 16.94 3.92 13.62
C GLN A 12 15.88 2.92 13.15
N GLU A 13 16.21 1.64 13.09
CA GLU A 13 15.23 0.59 12.75
C GLU A 13 14.09 0.54 13.77
N LEU A 14 14.37 0.61 15.07
CA LEU A 14 13.34 0.68 16.11
C LEU A 14 12.43 1.91 15.97
N LYS A 15 13.00 3.07 15.61
CA LYS A 15 12.23 4.30 15.33
C LYS A 15 11.33 4.10 14.11
N ILE A 16 11.84 3.53 13.03
CA ILE A 16 11.05 3.21 11.82
C ILE A 16 9.87 2.31 12.19
N GLN A 17 10.12 1.18 12.86
CA GLN A 17 9.07 0.24 13.24
C GLN A 17 8.00 0.87 14.15
N ARG A 18 8.41 1.74 15.07
CA ARG A 18 7.47 2.50 15.92
C ARG A 18 6.58 3.42 15.07
N GLN A 19 7.17 4.16 14.13
CA GLN A 19 6.42 5.10 13.30
C GLN A 19 5.52 4.39 12.27
N ILE A 20 5.93 3.22 11.76
CA ILE A 20 5.06 2.36 10.95
C ILE A 20 3.81 1.97 11.74
N ARG A 21 3.97 1.51 13.00
CA ARG A 21 2.83 1.17 13.88
C ARG A 21 1.88 2.36 14.07
N LEU A 22 2.42 3.56 14.29
CA LEU A 22 1.60 4.78 14.42
C LEU A 22 0.87 5.17 13.13
N ALA A 23 1.30 4.67 11.97
CA ALA A 23 0.62 4.90 10.70
C ALA A 23 -0.49 3.87 10.40
N GLU A 24 -0.64 2.82 11.21
CA GLU A 24 -1.57 1.72 10.92
C GLU A 24 -3.04 2.16 10.90
N ASP A 25 -3.46 3.00 11.84
CA ASP A 25 -4.84 3.51 11.88
C ASP A 25 -5.19 4.28 10.61
N ASP A 26 -4.28 5.13 10.14
CA ASP A 26 -4.45 5.88 8.90
C ASP A 26 -4.49 4.96 7.66
N LEU A 27 -3.62 3.93 7.62
CA LEU A 27 -3.59 2.95 6.54
C LEU A 27 -4.92 2.20 6.46
N VAL A 28 -5.45 1.75 7.61
CA VAL A 28 -6.73 1.05 7.73
C VAL A 28 -7.87 1.95 7.25
N ALA A 29 -7.98 3.16 7.81
CA ALA A 29 -9.06 4.08 7.46
C ALA A 29 -9.09 4.40 5.95
N ARG A 30 -7.91 4.57 5.33
CA ARG A 30 -7.80 4.88 3.90
C ARG A 30 -8.25 3.74 3.00
N ILE A 31 -7.75 2.52 3.23
CA ILE A 31 -8.14 1.39 2.38
C ILE A 31 -9.62 1.03 2.58
N GLN A 32 -10.14 1.17 3.80
CA GLN A 32 -11.57 1.00 4.06
C GLN A 32 -12.39 2.03 3.29
N ALA A 33 -12.03 3.31 3.37
CA ALA A 33 -12.70 4.36 2.60
C ALA A 33 -12.61 4.11 1.08
N ALA A 34 -11.48 3.64 0.56
CA ALA A 34 -11.35 3.30 -0.86
C ALA A 34 -12.31 2.15 -1.26
N LEU A 35 -12.43 1.12 -0.42
CA LEU A 35 -13.33 -0.01 -0.65
C LEU A 35 -14.80 0.37 -0.48
N ASP A 36 -15.15 1.16 0.53
CA ASP A 36 -16.53 1.60 0.79
C ASP A 36 -17.06 2.54 -0.30
N ASN A 37 -16.21 3.42 -0.83
CA ASN A 37 -16.59 4.32 -1.91
C ASN A 37 -16.63 3.62 -3.28
N PHE A 38 -16.10 2.40 -3.39
CA PHE A 38 -16.06 1.67 -4.66
C PHE A 38 -17.38 0.95 -4.95
N ARG A 39 -18.17 1.51 -5.88
CA ARG A 39 -19.47 0.96 -6.30
C ARG A 39 -19.43 -0.44 -6.92
N GLY A 40 -18.25 -0.89 -7.37
CA GLY A 40 -18.07 -2.20 -8.01
C GLY A 40 -17.64 -3.31 -7.06
N LEU A 41 -17.68 -3.10 -5.74
CA LEU A 41 -17.13 -4.03 -4.75
C LEU A 41 -17.69 -5.46 -4.88
N ASN A 42 -18.94 -5.60 -5.28
CA ASN A 42 -19.61 -6.88 -5.52
C ASN A 42 -19.06 -7.67 -6.72
N ARG A 43 -18.41 -6.99 -7.68
CA ARG A 43 -17.79 -7.60 -8.88
C ARG A 43 -16.33 -7.97 -8.67
N LEU A 44 -15.67 -7.31 -7.72
CA LEU A 44 -14.30 -7.62 -7.36
C LEU A 44 -14.27 -8.99 -6.68
N GLU A 45 -13.54 -9.96 -7.22
CA GLU A 45 -13.44 -11.32 -6.67
C GLU A 45 -12.29 -11.44 -5.65
N GLU A 46 -12.41 -12.36 -4.68
CA GLU A 46 -11.36 -12.56 -3.67
C GLU A 46 -10.02 -12.93 -4.29
N ALA A 47 -10.07 -13.80 -5.31
CA ALA A 47 -8.89 -14.26 -6.02
C ALA A 47 -8.14 -13.09 -6.67
N GLN A 48 -8.85 -12.07 -7.16
CA GLN A 48 -8.20 -10.90 -7.75
C GLN A 48 -7.46 -10.06 -6.71
N TYR A 49 -8.09 -9.80 -5.57
CA TYR A 49 -7.44 -9.05 -4.51
C TYR A 49 -6.29 -9.85 -3.90
N ARG A 50 -6.44 -11.17 -3.75
CA ARG A 50 -5.36 -12.06 -3.32
C ARG A 50 -4.18 -12.05 -4.29
N ASN A 51 -4.42 -11.99 -5.60
CA ASN A 51 -3.35 -11.85 -6.59
C ASN A 51 -2.60 -10.51 -6.43
N LEU A 52 -3.29 -9.42 -6.09
CA LEU A 52 -2.64 -8.15 -5.76
C LEU A 52 -1.71 -8.30 -4.52
N LEU A 53 -2.16 -9.00 -3.48
CA LEU A 53 -1.31 -9.28 -2.30
C LEU A 53 -0.07 -10.07 -2.67
N HIS A 54 -0.20 -11.10 -3.51
CA HIS A 54 0.93 -11.90 -3.95
C HIS A 54 1.96 -11.06 -4.73
N VAL A 55 1.50 -10.19 -5.63
CA VAL A 55 2.38 -9.26 -6.36
C VAL A 55 3.10 -8.31 -5.40
N ALA A 56 2.37 -7.73 -4.43
CA ALA A 56 2.97 -6.84 -3.44
C ALA A 56 4.00 -7.55 -2.53
N ALA A 57 3.79 -8.82 -2.22
CA ALA A 57 4.72 -9.63 -1.43
C ALA A 57 5.97 -10.06 -2.22
N SER A 58 5.90 -10.13 -3.56
CA SER A 58 6.99 -10.66 -4.39
C SER A 58 7.88 -9.58 -5.02
N THR A 59 7.70 -8.31 -4.68
CA THR A 59 8.44 -7.21 -5.29
C THR A 59 8.80 -6.13 -4.28
N GLU A 60 9.94 -5.48 -4.52
CA GLU A 60 10.38 -4.26 -3.81
C GLU A 60 10.09 -2.99 -4.64
N SER A 61 9.35 -3.10 -5.75
CA SER A 61 9.03 -1.98 -6.63
C SER A 61 7.56 -1.59 -6.56
N SER A 62 7.28 -0.39 -6.05
CA SER A 62 5.91 0.14 -6.05
C SER A 62 5.35 0.34 -7.46
N GLU A 63 6.21 0.53 -8.47
CA GLU A 63 5.79 0.62 -9.87
C GLU A 63 5.27 -0.71 -10.41
N VAL A 64 5.82 -1.85 -9.99
CA VAL A 64 5.33 -3.18 -10.37
C VAL A 64 3.91 -3.40 -9.83
N ILE A 65 3.67 -3.01 -8.57
CA ILE A 65 2.35 -3.09 -7.93
C ILE A 65 1.35 -2.20 -8.66
N LYS A 66 1.72 -0.93 -8.95
CA LYS A 66 0.86 0.00 -9.70
C LYS A 66 0.60 -0.48 -11.13
N ASN A 67 1.60 -1.06 -11.80
CA ASN A 67 1.44 -1.61 -13.14
C ASN A 67 0.45 -2.79 -13.15
N PHE A 68 0.51 -3.67 -12.14
CA PHE A 68 -0.49 -4.73 -11.98
C PHE A 68 -1.90 -4.15 -11.84
N LEU A 69 -2.08 -3.12 -11.00
CA LEU A 69 -3.38 -2.44 -10.83
C LEU A 69 -3.89 -1.84 -12.14
N ARG A 70 -3.03 -1.12 -12.89
CA ARG A 70 -3.37 -0.56 -14.21
C ARG A 70 -3.76 -1.65 -15.20
N TYR A 71 -3.03 -2.76 -15.22
CA TYR A 71 -3.35 -3.91 -16.05
C TYR A 71 -4.72 -4.51 -15.69
N GLN A 72 -5.06 -4.61 -14.40
CA GLN A 72 -6.39 -5.09 -13.98
C GLN A 72 -7.52 -4.20 -14.50
N VAL A 73 -7.34 -2.87 -14.51
CA VAL A 73 -8.30 -1.92 -15.09
C VAL A 73 -8.41 -2.08 -16.62
N GLY A 74 -7.30 -2.36 -17.31
CA GLY A 74 -7.29 -2.54 -18.76
C GLY A 74 -7.92 -3.84 -19.25
N ARG A 75 -7.87 -4.91 -18.45
CA ARG A 75 -8.37 -6.25 -18.85
C ARG A 75 -9.82 -6.54 -18.44
N GLY A 76 -10.46 -5.66 -17.66
CA GLY A 76 -11.81 -5.89 -17.16
C GLY A 76 -12.33 -4.76 -16.27
N ASP A 77 -13.58 -4.84 -15.85
CA ASP A 77 -14.26 -3.80 -15.06
C ASP A 77 -14.34 -4.12 -13.56
N LYS A 78 -13.81 -5.27 -13.12
CA LYS A 78 -13.88 -5.74 -11.73
C LYS A 78 -13.20 -4.81 -10.73
N TRP A 79 -12.19 -4.05 -11.18
CA TRP A 79 -11.51 -3.02 -10.38
C TRP A 79 -12.08 -1.61 -10.60
N GLY A 80 -13.14 -1.48 -11.40
CA GLY A 80 -13.69 -0.22 -11.88
C GLY A 80 -13.03 0.27 -13.17
N ARG A 81 -13.50 1.40 -13.68
CA ARG A 81 -12.98 2.03 -14.90
C ARG A 81 -12.62 3.49 -14.64
N GLY A 82 -11.55 3.96 -15.27
CA GLY A 82 -11.14 5.35 -15.22
C GLY A 82 -10.83 5.83 -13.80
N LYS A 83 -11.13 7.11 -13.55
CA LYS A 83 -10.74 7.84 -12.33
C LYS A 83 -11.48 7.38 -11.07
N ASP A 84 -12.62 6.72 -11.22
CA ASP A 84 -13.44 6.22 -10.11
C ASP A 84 -13.19 4.72 -9.82
N SER A 85 -12.14 4.15 -10.42
CA SER A 85 -11.75 2.76 -10.17
C SER A 85 -11.10 2.60 -8.80
N LEU A 86 -11.32 1.45 -8.15
CA LEU A 86 -10.62 1.10 -6.92
C LEU A 86 -9.11 1.08 -7.14
N ALA A 87 -8.67 0.60 -8.31
CA ALA A 87 -7.26 0.57 -8.68
C ALA A 87 -6.66 1.98 -8.70
N GLU A 88 -7.34 2.96 -9.27
CA GLU A 88 -6.88 4.35 -9.30
C GLU A 88 -6.84 4.97 -7.90
N ALA A 89 -7.84 4.68 -7.05
CA ALA A 89 -7.85 5.12 -5.65
C ALA A 89 -6.64 4.59 -4.88
N ILE A 90 -6.34 3.29 -5.01
CA ILE A 90 -5.16 2.65 -4.40
C ILE A 90 -3.86 3.26 -4.96
N ILE A 91 -3.75 3.43 -6.28
CA ILE A 91 -2.57 4.07 -6.91
C ILE A 91 -2.36 5.47 -6.36
N LYS A 92 -3.43 6.26 -6.21
CA LYS A 92 -3.37 7.61 -5.65
C LYS A 92 -2.91 7.62 -4.20
N ASP A 93 -3.36 6.69 -3.37
CA ASP A 93 -2.87 6.55 -2.00
C ASP A 93 -1.37 6.15 -1.98
N ILE A 94 -0.95 5.26 -2.87
CA ILE A 94 0.46 4.85 -3.04
C ILE A 94 1.36 6.04 -3.40
N ASP A 95 0.94 6.84 -4.39
CA ASP A 95 1.74 7.93 -4.94
C ASP A 95 1.75 9.18 -4.08
N ASN A 96 0.69 9.40 -3.31
CA ASN A 96 0.57 10.55 -2.44
C ASN A 96 0.83 10.15 -1.00
N TRP A 97 -0.21 9.73 -0.28
CA TRP A 97 -0.14 9.64 1.17
C TRP A 97 0.91 8.63 1.66
N ILE A 98 0.97 7.43 1.08
CA ILE A 98 1.93 6.40 1.49
C ILE A 98 3.36 6.85 1.19
N HIS A 99 3.61 7.45 0.02
CA HIS A 99 4.93 7.97 -0.32
C HIS A 99 5.38 9.08 0.64
N GLN A 100 4.51 10.05 0.92
CA GLN A 100 4.80 11.13 1.87
C GLN A 100 5.01 10.59 3.29
N ARG A 101 4.22 9.60 3.72
CA ARG A 101 4.38 8.96 5.02
C ARG A 101 5.72 8.22 5.11
N ALA A 102 6.14 7.49 4.07
CA ALA A 102 7.44 6.82 4.06
C ALA A 102 8.61 7.81 4.21
N ILE A 103 8.57 8.95 3.50
CA ILE A 103 9.57 10.02 3.62
C ILE A 103 9.57 10.59 5.05
N ALA A 104 8.39 10.85 5.62
CA ALA A 104 8.28 11.37 6.98
C ALA A 104 8.87 10.38 8.00
N ILE A 105 8.51 9.09 7.91
CA ILE A 105 9.05 8.05 8.80
C ILE A 105 10.57 7.97 8.73
N ALA A 106 11.14 7.98 7.52
CA ALA A 106 12.59 7.97 7.33
C ALA A 106 13.24 9.21 7.96
N ARG A 107 12.66 10.41 7.74
CA ARG A 107 13.13 11.65 8.33
C ARG A 107 13.12 11.63 9.86
N GLU A 108 12.06 11.12 10.48
CA GLU A 108 11.97 10.98 11.95
C GLU A 108 13.01 10.00 12.52
N ALA A 109 13.49 9.05 11.70
CA ALA A 109 14.60 8.16 12.03
C ALA A 109 15.98 8.74 11.64
N GLY A 110 16.07 9.99 11.20
CA GLY A 110 17.33 10.61 10.79
C GLY A 110 17.90 10.03 9.49
N ILE A 111 17.05 9.47 8.63
CA ILE A 111 17.43 8.89 7.34
C ILE A 111 17.16 9.90 6.23
N GLU A 112 18.13 10.06 5.33
CA GLU A 112 17.99 10.96 4.19
C GLU A 112 16.91 10.52 3.22
N ARG A 113 16.22 11.49 2.61
CA ARG A 113 15.14 11.25 1.65
C ARG A 113 15.56 10.41 0.44
N ALA A 114 16.82 10.53 0.00
CA ALA A 114 17.35 9.79 -1.14
C ALA A 114 17.77 8.35 -0.79
N SER A 115 17.71 7.96 0.49
CA SER A 115 18.10 6.63 0.94
C SER A 115 17.19 5.54 0.33
N PRO A 116 17.76 4.40 -0.10
CA PRO A 116 16.97 3.22 -0.50
C PRO A 116 15.96 2.77 0.56
N LYS A 117 16.26 3.02 1.84
CA LYS A 117 15.36 2.69 2.96
C LYS A 117 14.00 3.37 2.86
N VAL A 118 13.91 4.55 2.23
CA VAL A 118 12.61 5.22 2.02
C VAL A 118 11.71 4.34 1.14
N ASN A 119 12.26 3.68 0.13
CA ASN A 119 11.51 2.76 -0.71
C ASN A 119 11.11 1.48 0.06
N GLU A 120 12.02 0.93 0.87
CA GLU A 120 11.69 -0.22 1.75
C GLU A 120 10.51 0.10 2.68
N ILE A 121 10.55 1.24 3.37
CA ILE A 121 9.45 1.71 4.22
C ILE A 121 8.16 1.87 3.40
N LYS A 122 8.25 2.47 2.20
CA LYS A 122 7.10 2.63 1.30
C LYS A 122 6.48 1.27 0.97
N ILE A 123 7.28 0.27 0.60
CA ILE A 123 6.81 -1.07 0.28
C ILE A 123 6.14 -1.74 1.48
N ASP A 124 6.73 -1.63 2.66
CA ASP A 124 6.13 -2.16 3.90
C ASP A 124 4.76 -1.53 4.21
N LEU A 125 4.63 -0.22 4.04
CA LEU A 125 3.34 0.47 4.18
C LEU A 125 2.33 -0.02 3.13
N ILE A 126 2.73 -0.22 1.87
CA ILE A 126 1.85 -0.75 0.81
C ILE A 126 1.36 -2.16 1.17
N ARG A 127 2.26 -3.05 1.59
CA ARG A 127 1.91 -4.43 1.98
C ARG A 127 0.90 -4.45 3.12
N ARG A 128 1.11 -3.62 4.14
CA ARG A 128 0.17 -3.44 5.26
C ARG A 128 -1.18 -2.89 4.80
N TYR A 129 -1.17 -1.78 4.07
CA TYR A 129 -2.35 -1.13 3.47
C TYR A 129 -3.22 -2.14 2.72
N LEU A 130 -2.62 -2.88 1.79
CA LEU A 130 -3.32 -3.88 0.99
C LEU A 130 -3.81 -5.04 1.85
N GLY A 131 -3.01 -5.50 2.82
CA GLY A 131 -3.39 -6.55 3.76
C GLY A 131 -4.60 -6.18 4.62
N TYR A 132 -4.70 -4.93 5.10
CA TYR A 132 -5.90 -4.44 5.79
C TYR A 132 -7.12 -4.43 4.87
N GLY A 133 -6.95 -4.02 3.61
CA GLY A 133 -8.02 -4.06 2.62
C GLY A 133 -8.55 -5.47 2.35
N ALA A 134 -7.68 -6.48 2.32
CA ALA A 134 -8.12 -7.87 2.16
C ALA A 134 -9.00 -8.34 3.32
N ARG A 135 -8.61 -8.01 4.56
CA ARG A 135 -9.39 -8.30 5.76
C ARG A 135 -10.74 -7.60 5.73
N TYR A 136 -10.77 -6.33 5.34
CA TYR A 136 -12.01 -5.55 5.26
C TYR A 136 -12.93 -6.05 4.15
N LEU A 137 -12.38 -6.40 2.98
CA LEU A 137 -13.13 -7.00 1.88
C LEU A 137 -13.80 -8.31 2.31
N LYS A 138 -13.11 -9.13 3.10
CA LYS A 138 -13.68 -10.36 3.68
C LYS A 138 -14.84 -10.02 4.62
N TYR A 139 -14.65 -9.10 5.57
CA TYR A 139 -15.70 -8.64 6.49
C TYR A 139 -16.95 -8.14 5.76
N LYS A 140 -16.78 -7.32 4.71
CA LYS A 140 -17.92 -6.81 3.90
C LYS A 140 -18.72 -7.91 3.21
N ARG A 141 -18.07 -9.01 2.83
CA ARG A 141 -18.74 -10.13 2.15
C ARG A 141 -19.44 -11.10 3.10
N GLU A 142 -18.92 -11.26 4.31
CA GLU A 142 -19.53 -12.12 5.33
C GLU A 142 -20.72 -11.43 6.05
N GLY A 143 -21.26 -10.34 5.48
CA GLY A 143 -22.46 -9.66 5.98
C GLY A 143 -22.20 -8.61 7.06
N GLY A 144 -20.94 -8.35 7.41
CA GLY A 144 -20.58 -7.47 8.51
C GLY A 144 -20.88 -5.99 8.28
N GLY A 145 -21.05 -5.53 7.04
CA GLY A 145 -21.27 -4.11 6.70
C GLY A 145 -22.63 -3.81 6.08
N SER A 146 -23.68 -4.47 6.57
CA SER A 146 -25.08 -4.19 6.21
C SER A 146 -25.56 -2.89 6.85
#